data_AF-H9V9J7-F1
#
_entry.id   AF-H9V9J7-F1
#
_cell.length_a   1.000
_cell.length_b   1.000
_cell.length_c   1.000
_cell.angle_alpha   90.00
_cell.angle_beta   90.00
_cell.angle_gamma   90.00
#
_symmetry.space_group_name_H-M   'P 1'
#
loop_
_entity.id
_entity.type
_entity.pdbx_description
1 polymer ?
#
loop_
_entity_poly.entity_id
_entity_poly.type
_entity_poly.pdbx_seq_one_letter_code
_entity_poly.pdbx_strand_id
1 'polypeptide(L)'
;GVEVKCGKPVTLNCDGEKGRLRLSQATLGFSSTSPIKKSVVQCNVGDRPGVLLCSLLPGRKETCSLNLMFNEDEEVVFSVLGPSSVHLTGYYMP
;
A
#
# COMPACT_ATOMS: atom_id res chain seq x y z
N GLY A 1 2.41 10.14 -0.84
CA GLY A 1 1.54 9.12 -0.20
C GLY A 1 0.27 8.98 -1.01
N VAL A 2 -0.47 7.89 -0.83
CA VAL A 2 -1.69 7.58 -1.59
C VAL A 2 -2.70 6.80 -0.75
N GLU A 3 -3.99 7.02 -0.95
CA GLU A 3 -5.05 6.19 -0.39
C GLU A 3 -5.39 5.06 -1.36
N VAL A 4 -5.27 3.81 -0.90
CA VAL A 4 -5.69 2.63 -1.65
C VAL A 4 -7.04 2.16 -1.12
N LYS A 5 -8.08 2.22 -1.96
CA LYS A 5 -9.45 1.84 -1.57
C LYS A 5 -9.72 0.36 -1.89
N CYS A 6 -10.61 -0.25 -1.12
CA CYS A 6 -11.06 -1.63 -1.39
C CYS A 6 -11.57 -1.76 -2.84
N GLY A 7 -11.04 -2.75 -3.57
CA GLY A 7 -11.41 -3.02 -4.97
C GLY A 7 -10.97 -1.96 -5.97
N LYS A 8 -10.18 -0.95 -5.55
CA LYS A 8 -9.64 0.10 -6.42
C LYS A 8 -8.11 0.15 -6.27
N PRO A 9 -7.39 -0.73 -6.99
CA PRO A 9 -5.94 -0.73 -6.98
C PRO A 9 -5.36 0.61 -7.43
N VAL A 10 -4.16 0.92 -6.95
CA VAL A 10 -3.38 2.10 -7.34
C VAL A 10 -2.11 1.62 -8.00
N THR A 11 -1.90 2.03 -9.25
CA THR A 11 -0.66 1.82 -9.98
C THR A 11 0.26 3.02 -9.77
N LEU A 12 1.49 2.76 -9.34
CA LEU A 12 2.56 3.74 -9.33
C LEU A 12 3.54 3.39 -10.44
N ASN A 13 3.61 4.29 -11.43
CA ASN A 13 4.68 4.28 -12.42
C ASN A 13 5.84 5.06 -11.83
N CYS A 14 6.93 4.35 -11.55
CA CYS A 14 8.20 5.00 -11.33
C CYS A 14 8.64 5.54 -12.70
N ASP A 15 8.46 6.83 -12.91
CA ASP A 15 9.10 7.51 -14.04
C ASP A 15 10.54 7.72 -13.59
N GLY A 16 11.53 7.28 -14.38
CA GLY A 16 12.95 7.22 -13.95
C GLY A 16 13.50 8.52 -13.37
N GLU A 17 12.88 9.66 -13.65
CA GLU A 17 13.22 10.96 -13.05
C GLU A 17 12.93 11.06 -11.55
N LYS A 18 12.04 10.24 -11.00
CA LYS A 18 11.68 10.26 -9.58
C LYS A 18 12.64 9.41 -8.73
N GLY A 19 13.35 8.44 -9.34
CA GLY A 19 14.17 7.46 -8.64
C GLY A 19 13.35 6.37 -7.93
N ARG A 20 13.98 5.66 -6.98
CA ARG A 20 13.42 4.50 -6.30
C ARG A 20 12.34 4.89 -5.29
N LEU A 21 11.24 4.15 -5.25
CA LEU A 21 10.19 4.38 -4.26
C LEU A 21 10.49 3.64 -2.96
N ARG A 22 10.60 4.37 -1.85
CA ARG A 22 10.61 3.78 -0.50
C ARG A 22 9.24 3.91 0.14
N LEU A 23 8.60 2.77 0.41
CA LEU A 23 7.36 2.69 1.17
C LEU A 23 7.69 2.49 2.66
N SER A 24 7.26 3.44 3.50
CA SER A 24 7.66 3.52 4.91
C SER A 24 6.53 3.23 5.89
N GLN A 25 5.28 3.40 5.50
CA GLN A 25 4.15 3.18 6.42
C GLN A 25 2.85 2.88 5.69
N ALA A 26 2.03 2.04 6.32
CA ALA A 26 0.64 1.79 5.97
C ALA A 26 -0.26 2.10 7.18
N THR A 27 -1.31 2.88 6.98
CA THR A 27 -2.25 3.28 8.04
C THR A 27 -3.68 3.05 7.56
N LEU A 28 -4.50 2.43 8.40
CA LEU A 28 -5.88 2.11 8.10
C LEU A 28 -6.69 3.41 7.93
N GLY A 29 -7.49 3.48 6.87
CA GLY A 29 -8.41 4.58 6.66
C GLY A 29 -9.48 4.60 7.75
N PHE A 30 -9.78 5.79 8.27
CA PHE A 30 -10.88 5.95 9.22
C PHE A 30 -12.22 5.84 8.48
N SER A 31 -13.12 5.03 9.03
CA SER A 31 -14.50 4.95 8.57
C SER A 31 -15.40 4.59 9.74
N SER A 32 -16.43 5.40 9.99
CA SER A 32 -17.43 5.14 11.03
C SER A 32 -18.41 4.02 10.65
N THR A 33 -18.42 3.59 9.38
CA THR A 33 -19.37 2.60 8.85
C THR A 33 -18.72 1.29 8.45
N SER A 34 -17.38 1.23 8.39
CA SER A 34 -16.67 0.03 7.97
C SER A 34 -16.73 -1.08 9.03
N PRO A 35 -16.96 -2.34 8.63
CA PRO A 35 -16.89 -3.48 9.55
C PRO A 35 -15.54 -3.57 10.26
N ILE A 36 -15.54 -4.02 11.52
CA ILE A 36 -14.31 -4.38 12.27
C ILE A 36 -13.75 -5.69 11.70
N LYS A 37 -13.15 -5.60 10.51
CA LYS A 37 -12.49 -6.70 9.81
C LYS A 37 -11.11 -6.25 9.36
N LYS A 38 -10.20 -7.23 9.28
CA LYS A 38 -8.84 -6.96 8.81
C LYS A 38 -8.85 -6.43 7.38
N SER A 39 -7.92 -5.53 7.10
CA SER A 39 -7.59 -5.08 5.75
C SER A 39 -6.13 -5.41 5.49
N VAL A 40 -5.85 -6.07 4.37
CA VAL A 40 -4.52 -6.55 4.00
C VAL A 40 -4.04 -5.79 2.79
N VAL A 41 -2.84 -5.22 2.86
CA VAL A 41 -2.20 -4.57 1.72
C VAL A 41 -1.47 -5.63 0.91
N GLN A 42 -1.72 -5.66 -0.39
CA GLN A 42 -1.03 -6.49 -1.36
C GLN A 42 -0.30 -5.59 -2.38
N CYS A 43 0.81 -6.09 -2.89
CA CYS A 43 1.61 -5.46 -3.93
C CYS A 43 1.90 -6.43 -5.06
N ASN A 44 1.82 -5.96 -6.30
CA ASN A 44 2.29 -6.64 -7.51
C ASN A 44 3.37 -5.76 -8.16
N VAL A 45 4.40 -6.39 -8.71
CA VAL A 45 5.53 -5.70 -9.34
C VAL A 45 5.72 -6.27 -10.74
N GLY A 46 5.38 -5.50 -11.76
CA GLY A 46 5.20 -6.00 -13.14
C GLY A 46 4.26 -7.22 -13.16
N ASP A 47 4.65 -8.25 -13.90
CA ASP A 47 3.88 -9.50 -14.05
C ASP A 47 4.08 -10.50 -12.90
N ARG A 48 4.75 -10.10 -11.81
CA ARG A 48 5.03 -11.01 -10.70
C ARG A 48 3.76 -11.26 -9.86
N PRO A 49 3.61 -12.48 -9.28
CA PRO A 49 2.52 -12.77 -8.35
C PRO A 49 2.47 -11.78 -7.18
N GLY A 50 1.25 -11.54 -6.69
CA GLY A 50 1.02 -10.57 -5.62
C GLY A 50 1.59 -11.03 -4.28
N VAL A 51 2.23 -10.11 -3.55
CA VAL A 51 2.81 -10.34 -2.22
C VAL A 51 2.04 -9.53 -1.18
N LEU A 52 1.72 -10.15 -0.05
CA LEU A 52 1.08 -9.47 1.08
C LEU A 52 2.12 -8.69 1.89
N LEU A 53 1.91 -7.39 2.05
CA LEU A 53 2.85 -6.50 2.74
C LEU A 53 2.56 -6.38 4.23
N CYS A 54 1.29 -6.19 4.59
CA CYS A 54 0.87 -6.10 6.00
C CYS A 54 -0.63 -6.36 6.16
N SER A 55 -1.03 -6.72 7.38
CA SER A 55 -2.43 -6.84 7.81
C SER A 55 -2.70 -5.82 8.90
N LEU A 56 -3.76 -5.03 8.71
CA LEU A 56 -4.23 -3.99 9.62
C LEU A 56 -5.61 -4.37 10.16
N LEU A 57 -5.89 -4.01 11.41
CA LEU A 57 -7.14 -4.33 12.10
C LEU A 57 -7.59 -3.12 12.96
N PRO A 58 -8.82 -2.61 12.76
CA PRO A 58 -9.36 -1.53 13.58
C PRO A 58 -9.28 -1.84 15.09
N GLY A 59 -8.92 -0.84 15.89
CA GLY A 59 -8.81 -0.93 17.35
C GLY A 59 -7.67 -1.82 17.88
N ARG A 60 -6.84 -2.42 17.02
CA ARG A 60 -5.69 -3.23 17.45
C ARG A 60 -4.39 -2.88 16.75
N LYS A 61 -4.37 -2.93 15.42
CA LYS A 61 -3.17 -2.65 14.61
C LYS A 61 -3.58 -1.83 13.42
N GLU A 62 -3.74 -0.54 13.64
CA GLU A 62 -4.20 0.38 12.60
C GLU A 62 -3.06 0.96 11.77
N THR A 63 -1.82 0.85 12.24
CA THR A 63 -0.63 1.27 11.49
C THR A 63 0.41 0.16 11.45
N CYS A 64 1.17 0.09 10.37
CA CYS A 64 2.34 -0.76 10.21
C CYS A 64 3.48 0.06 9.62
N SER A 65 4.62 0.11 10.32
CA SER A 65 5.87 0.58 9.72
C SER A 65 6.32 -0.42 8.65
N LEU A 66 6.82 0.10 7.53
CA LEU A 66 7.34 -0.66 6.41
C LEU A 66 8.76 -0.16 6.09
N ASN A 67 9.55 -1.02 5.46
CA ASN A 67 10.86 -0.64 4.94
C ASN A 67 11.08 -1.37 3.61
N LEU A 68 10.26 -1.03 2.62
CA LEU A 68 10.25 -1.66 1.31
C LEU A 68 10.74 -0.64 0.27
N MET A 69 11.53 -1.12 -0.68
CA MET A 69 12.08 -0.31 -1.76
C MET A 69 11.71 -0.96 -3.09
N PHE A 70 11.19 -0.15 -4.01
CA PHE A 70 10.82 -0.55 -5.36
C PHE A 70 11.71 0.18 -6.35
N ASN A 71 12.14 -0.53 -7.40
CA ASN A 71 13.03 0.04 -8.40
C ASN A 71 12.29 1.02 -9.33
N GLU A 72 13.07 1.84 -10.02
CA GLU A 72 12.57 2.93 -10.87
C GLU A 72 12.01 2.45 -12.21
N ASP A 73 12.31 1.22 -12.61
CA ASP A 73 11.91 0.57 -13.86
C ASP A 73 10.71 -0.37 -13.70
N GLU A 74 10.18 -0.51 -12.48
CA GLU A 74 9.11 -1.45 -12.16
C GLU A 74 7.76 -0.74 -11.99
N GLU A 75 6.74 -1.22 -12.70
CA GLU A 75 5.35 -0.87 -12.40
C GLU A 75 4.92 -1.55 -11.10
N VAL A 76 4.45 -0.76 -10.14
CA VAL A 76 4.02 -1.28 -8.83
C VAL A 76 2.53 -1.03 -8.64
N VAL A 77 1.77 -2.10 -8.43
CA VAL A 77 0.33 -2.04 -8.16
C VAL A 77 0.04 -2.38 -6.72
N PHE A 78 -0.51 -1.42 -5.97
CA PHE A 78 -0.98 -1.63 -4.61
C PHE A 78 -2.48 -1.89 -4.60
N SER A 79 -2.91 -2.88 -3.83
CA SER A 79 -4.32 -3.21 -3.63
C SER A 79 -4.61 -3.52 -2.16
N VAL A 80 -5.88 -3.40 -1.78
CA VAL A 80 -6.35 -3.72 -0.43
C VAL A 80 -7.40 -4.82 -0.49
N LEU A 81 -7.16 -5.88 0.27
CA LEU A 81 -8.10 -6.97 0.53
C LEU A 81 -8.78 -6.71 1.89
N GLY A 82 -10.08 -6.41 1.88
CA GLY A 82 -10.83 -6.09 3.09
C GLY A 82 -11.60 -4.78 2.94
N PRO A 83 -12.45 -4.42 3.91
CA PRO A 83 -13.47 -3.39 3.70
C PRO A 83 -12.96 -1.95 3.84
N SER A 84 -11.83 -1.72 4.51
CA SER A 84 -11.33 -0.36 4.79
C SER A 84 -10.27 0.03 3.77
N SER A 85 -10.18 1.32 3.45
CA SER A 85 -9.04 1.83 2.70
C SER A 85 -7.77 1.80 3.55
N VAL A 86 -6.62 1.92 2.90
CA VAL A 86 -5.32 2.05 3.57
C VAL A 86 -4.55 3.20 2.94
N HIS A 87 -4.07 4.10 3.78
CA HIS A 87 -3.14 5.16 3.39
C HIS A 87 -1.71 4.63 3.40
N LEU A 88 -1.06 4.66 2.24
CA LEU A 88 0.34 4.31 2.05
C LEU A 88 1.17 5.58 2.00
N THR A 89 2.26 5.61 2.78
CA THR A 89 3.19 6.74 2.81
C THR A 89 4.62 6.27 2.66
N GLY A 90 5.44 7.16 2.14
CA GLY A 90 6.77 6.88 1.62
C GLY A 90 7.30 8.10 0.89
N TYR A 91 8.48 7.95 0.30
CA TYR A 91 9.15 8.98 -0.47
C TYR A 91 9.97 8.36 -1.58
N TYR A 92 10.29 9.18 -2.59
CA TYR A 92 11.20 8.77 -3.64
C TYR A 92 12.64 9.11 -3.24
N MET A 93 13.57 8.21 -3.57
CA MET A 93 15.00 8.36 -3.36
C MET A 93 15.69 8.50 -4.72
N PRO A 94 16.55 9.51 -4.90
CA PRO A 94 17.45 9.58 -6.04
C PRO A 94 18.38 8.37 -6.13
#